data_AF-A0A090D965-F1
#
_entry.id   AF-A0A090D965-F1
#
_cell.length_a   1.000
_cell.length_b   1.000
_cell.length_c   1.000
_cell.angle_alpha   90.00
_cell.angle_beta   90.00
_cell.angle_gamma   90.00
#
_symmetry.space_group_name_H-M   'P 1'
#
loop_
_entity.id
_entity.type
_entity.pdbx_description
1 polymer ?
#
loop_
_entity_poly.entity_id
_entity_poly.type
_entity_poly.pdbx_seq_one_letter_code
_entity_poly.pdbx_strand_id
1 'polypeptide(L)' 'MIEAGLTQLGYEDGEMLTGTYPVINLAVGQGDADYSAVYWKPLQDQFFAQAGGDDKSLLAGPLYTGAIAAADPHTRRIR' A
#
# COMPACT_ATOMS: atom_id res chain seq x y z
N MET A 1 -3.31 -1.21 -15.66
CA MET A 1 -2.90 -0.32 -14.54
C MET A 1 -4.18 0.04 -13.78
N ILE A 2 -4.16 0.14 -12.45
CA ILE A 2 -5.37 0.47 -11.65
C ILE A 2 -5.94 1.83 -12.07
N GLU A 3 -5.07 2.84 -12.16
CA GLU A 3 -5.36 4.18 -12.70
C GLU A 3 -6.21 4.10 -13.98
N ALA A 4 -5.71 3.47 -15.05
CA ALA A 4 -6.46 3.34 -16.31
C ALA A 4 -7.84 2.67 -16.18
N GLY A 5 -8.03 1.78 -15.19
CA GLY A 5 -9.33 1.20 -14.88
C GLY A 5 -10.27 2.21 -14.20
N LEU A 6 -9.74 3.02 -13.27
CA LEU A 6 -10.45 4.11 -12.62
C LEU A 6 -10.84 5.20 -13.62
N THR A 7 -9.93 5.60 -14.52
CA THR A 7 -10.24 6.58 -15.58
C THR A 7 -11.40 6.10 -16.47
N GLN A 8 -11.46 4.82 -16.82
CA GLN A 8 -12.57 4.24 -17.60
C GLN A 8 -13.91 4.26 -16.85
N LEU A 9 -13.88 4.25 -15.52
CA LEU A 9 -15.06 4.37 -14.66
C LEU A 9 -15.47 5.83 -14.42
N GLY A 10 -14.72 6.80 -14.96
CA GLY A 10 -15.01 8.23 -14.87
C GLY A 10 -14.36 8.93 -13.67
N TYR A 11 -13.40 8.30 -12.99
CA TYR A 11 -12.59 8.98 -11.98
C TYR A 11 -11.55 9.88 -12.65
N GLU A 12 -11.22 10.99 -11.97
CA GLU A 12 -10.11 11.87 -12.36
C GLU A 12 -8.80 11.38 -11.74
N ASP A 13 -7.73 11.38 -12.53
CA ASP A 13 -6.42 10.96 -12.06
C ASP A 13 -5.73 12.09 -11.29
N GLY A 14 -5.28 11.79 -10.07
CA GLY A 14 -4.46 12.68 -9.24
C GLY A 14 -2.96 12.51 -9.48
N GLU A 15 -2.15 13.29 -8.77
CA GLU A 15 -0.69 13.10 -8.77
C GLU A 15 -0.31 11.75 -8.13
N MET A 16 0.56 10.98 -8.80
CA MET A 16 1.12 9.77 -8.22
C MET A 16 2.16 10.11 -7.15
N LEU A 17 1.81 9.84 -5.90
CA LEU A 17 2.71 10.04 -4.77
C LEU A 17 3.72 8.89 -4.65
N THR A 18 4.94 9.21 -4.21
CA THR A 18 6.00 8.24 -3.94
C THR A 18 6.48 8.36 -2.50
N GLY A 19 6.85 7.25 -1.87
CA GLY A 19 7.27 7.22 -0.48
C GLY A 19 7.80 5.85 -0.06
N THR A 20 8.26 5.75 1.18
CA THR A 20 8.62 4.46 1.79
C THR A 20 7.35 3.70 2.19
N TYR A 21 7.43 2.37 2.33
CA TYR A 21 6.24 1.57 2.70
C TYR A 21 5.51 2.06 3.96
N PRO A 22 6.19 2.47 5.06
CA PRO A 22 5.51 3.06 6.21
C PRO A 22 4.75 4.34 5.85
N VAL A 23 5.35 5.24 5.07
CA VAL A 23 4.73 6.50 4.66
C VAL A 23 3.52 6.25 3.76
N ILE A 24 3.61 5.29 2.84
CA ILE A 24 2.50 4.90 1.97
C ILE A 24 1.31 4.38 2.79
N ASN A 25 1.55 3.47 3.74
CA ASN A 25 0.46 2.93 4.58
C ASN A 25 -0.16 4.03 5.46
N LEU A 26 0.66 4.93 6.01
CA LEU A 26 0.18 6.06 6.81
C LEU A 26 -0.67 7.03 5.98
N ALA A 27 -0.20 7.41 4.79
CA ALA A 27 -0.91 8.33 3.90
C ALA A 27 -2.29 7.78 3.50
N VAL A 28 -2.39 6.49 3.17
CA VAL A 28 -3.67 5.84 2.89
C VAL A 28 -4.57 5.80 4.13
N GLY A 29 -4.02 5.43 5.30
CA GLY A 29 -4.80 5.38 6.55
C GLY A 29 -5.29 6.75 7.04
N GLN A 30 -4.61 7.83 6.67
CA GLN A 30 -4.97 9.21 7.01
C GLN A 30 -5.86 9.90 5.96
N GLY A 31 -5.97 9.32 4.75
CA GLY A 31 -6.71 9.92 3.63
C GLY A 31 -5.92 10.94 2.82
N ASP A 32 -4.59 11.04 3.01
CA ASP A 32 -3.70 11.83 2.16
C ASP A 32 -3.48 11.18 0.78
N ALA A 33 -3.70 9.86 0.70
CA ALA A 33 -3.71 9.09 -0.55
C ALA A 33 -4.94 8.17 -0.58
N ASP A 34 -5.57 8.01 -1.75
CA ASP A 34 -6.80 7.22 -1.87
C ASP A 34 -6.56 5.70 -1.92
N TYR A 35 -5.47 5.27 -2.56
CA TYR A 35 -5.14 3.85 -2.71
C TYR A 35 -3.65 3.59 -2.87
N SER A 36 -3.25 2.33 -2.69
CA SER A 36 -1.92 1.83 -3.04
C SER A 36 -2.03 0.45 -3.68
N ALA A 37 -1.28 0.25 -4.76
CA ALA A 37 -1.20 -1.02 -5.49
C ALA A 37 0.00 -1.89 -5.07
N VAL A 38 0.82 -1.41 -4.12
CA VAL A 38 2.14 -1.98 -3.80
C VAL A 38 2.20 -2.61 -2.40
N TYR A 39 1.05 -3.01 -1.86
CA TYR A 39 0.97 -3.70 -0.59
C TYR A 39 1.45 -5.15 -0.71
N TRP A 40 2.56 -5.47 -0.03
CA TRP A 40 3.12 -6.83 0.01
C TRP A 40 2.73 -7.53 1.31
N LYS A 41 1.91 -8.58 1.19
CA LYS A 41 1.56 -9.46 2.31
C LYS A 41 2.58 -10.60 2.45
N PRO A 42 3.10 -10.91 3.65
CA PRO A 42 2.82 -10.28 4.95
C PRO A 42 3.77 -9.12 5.33
N LEU A 43 4.68 -8.71 4.42
CA LEU A 43 5.79 -7.79 4.73
C LEU A 43 5.35 -6.43 5.28
N GLN A 44 4.17 -5.94 4.90
CA GLN A 44 3.66 -4.63 5.31
C GLN A 44 2.53 -4.71 6.36
N ASP A 45 2.18 -5.90 6.87
CA ASP A 45 1.08 -6.09 7.82
C ASP A 45 1.26 -5.22 9.08
N GLN A 46 2.50 -5.06 9.57
CA GLN A 46 2.78 -4.20 10.73
C GLN A 46 2.52 -2.72 10.42
N PHE A 47 2.92 -2.21 9.25
CA PHE A 47 2.68 -0.82 8.88
C PHE A 47 1.20 -0.55 8.66
N PHE A 48 0.47 -1.49 8.04
CA PHE A 48 -0.97 -1.42 7.88
C PHE A 48 -1.69 -1.34 9.23
N ALA A 49 -1.34 -2.23 10.17
CA ALA A 49 -1.91 -2.20 11.51
C ALA A 49 -1.63 -0.88 12.24
N GLN A 50 -0.39 -0.35 12.14
CA GLN A 50 -0.01 0.92 12.75
C GLN A 50 -0.68 2.14 12.10
N ALA A 51 -1.07 2.04 10.83
CA ALA A 51 -1.83 3.08 10.12
C ALA A 51 -3.35 3.05 10.42
N GLY A 52 -3.82 2.13 11.28
CA GLY A 52 -5.22 2.00 11.70
C GLY A 52 -5.92 0.77 11.15
N GLY A 53 -5.25 -0.03 10.32
CA GLY A 53 -5.75 -1.32 9.83
C GLY A 53 -7.14 -1.23 9.20
N ASP A 54 -7.96 -2.24 9.49
CA ASP A 54 -9.31 -2.36 8.93
C ASP A 54 -10.28 -1.24 9.39
N ASP A 55 -9.96 -0.50 10.46
CA ASP A 55 -10.75 0.66 10.89
C ASP A 55 -10.58 1.87 9.95
N LYS A 56 -9.50 1.89 9.15
CA LYS A 56 -9.12 3.01 8.28
C LYS A 56 -9.01 2.63 6.81
N SER A 57 -8.76 1.37 6.50
CA SER A 57 -8.45 0.96 5.14
C SER A 57 -9.03 -0.41 4.83
N LEU A 58 -9.37 -0.62 3.55
CA LEU A 58 -9.84 -1.90 3.03
C LEU A 58 -8.76 -2.54 2.16
N LEU A 59 -8.41 -3.80 2.43
CA LEU A 59 -7.65 -4.61 1.49
C LEU A 59 -8.60 -5.23 0.44
N ALA A 60 -8.65 -4.64 -0.75
CA ALA A 60 -9.56 -5.02 -1.83
C ALA A 60 -9.28 -6.39 -2.50
N GLY A 61 -8.29 -7.13 -2.00
CA GLY A 61 -7.87 -8.43 -2.53
C GLY A 61 -6.50 -8.40 -3.24
N PRO A 62 -5.93 -9.58 -3.53
CA PRO A 62 -4.60 -9.67 -4.13
C PRO A 62 -4.64 -9.32 -5.63
N LEU A 63 -3.76 -8.41 -6.06
CA LEU A 63 -3.48 -8.20 -7.49
C LEU A 63 -2.70 -9.37 -8.09
N TYR A 64 -1.84 -10.01 -7.28
CA TYR A 64 -1.05 -11.17 -7.66
C TYR A 64 -1.00 -12.15 -6.49
N THR A 65 -0.91 -13.45 -6.81
CA THR A 65 -0.70 -14.52 -5.83
C THR A 65 0.59 -15.28 -6.14
N GLY A 66 1.25 -15.82 -5.11
CA GLY A 66 2.50 -16.58 -5.28
C GLY A 66 3.75 -15.75 -5.61
N ALA A 67 3.65 -14.41 -5.57
CA ALA A 67 4.79 -13.52 -5.79
C ALA A 67 5.73 -13.46 -4.57
N ILE A 68 7.02 -13.27 -4.81
CA ILE A 68 8.04 -13.07 -3.78
C ILE A 68 8.63 -11.67 -3.93
N ALA A 69 8.62 -10.90 -2.84
CA ALA A 69 9.38 -9.66 -2.73
C ALA A 69 10.63 -9.88 -1.87
N ALA A 70 11.74 -9.27 -2.28
CA ALA A 70 12.93 -9.19 -1.44
C ALA A 70 12.63 -8.32 -0.22
N ALA A 71 12.89 -8.84 0.98
CA ALA A 71 12.87 -8.04 2.19
C ALA A 71 13.96 -6.96 2.11
N ASP A 72 13.66 -5.75 2.59
CA ASP A 72 14.64 -4.68 2.71
C ASP A 72 15.82 -5.17 3.58
N PRO A 73 17.07 -5.19 3.07
CA PRO A 73 18.23 -5.65 3.83
C PRO A 73 18.54 -4.83 5.09
N HIS A 74 17.91 -3.66 5.28
CA HIS A 74 18.19 -2.78 6.41
C HIS A 74 17.53 -3.20 7.75
N THR A 75 16.61 -4.17 7.79
CA THR A 75 15.92 -4.57 9.03
C THR A 75 16.66 -5.62 9.88
N ARG A 76 17.87 -6.04 9.51
CA ARG A 76 18.62 -7.10 10.23
C ARG A 76 19.80 -6.58 11.04
N ARG A 77 19.59 -5.65 11.96
CA ARG A 77 20.57 -5.30 13.00
C ARG A 77 19.94 -4.83 14.31
N ILE A 78 19.33 -5.73 15.07
CA ILE A 78 19.33 -5.61 16.54
C ILE A 78 19.40 -7.03 17.11
N ARG A 79 20.52 -7.33 17.77
CA ARG A 79 20.72 -8.48 18.66
C ARG A 79 20.90 -7.92 20.05
#